data_AF-A0A914ZVJ3-F1
#
_entry.id   AF-A0A914ZVJ3-F1
#
_cell.length_a   1.000
_cell.length_b   1.000
_cell.length_c   1.000
_cell.angle_alpha   90.00
_cell.angle_beta   90.00
_cell.angle_gamma   90.00
#
_symmetry.space_group_name_H-M   'P 1'
#
loop_
_entity.id
_entity.type
_entity.pdbx_description
1 polymer ?
#
loop_
_entity_poly.entity_id
_entity_poly.type
_entity_poly.pdbx_seq_one_letter_code
_entity_poly.pdbx_strand_id
1 'polypeptide(L)'
;MQTQLVNFVAPLDEFPANHARWNSNEEVARILCSAQRHPEWLCSEVRAFPPSTSQWLFKRLDGIHFKQDGYEWKRRKEGKLIREDHVKLKVQKCETIAGSYVHSAVVPSFHRRIYWLFD
;
A
#
# COMPACT_ATOMS: atom_id res chain seq x y z
N MET A 1 -7.99 -17.78 -7.26
CA MET A 1 -6.57 -17.39 -7.32
C MET A 1 -5.96 -17.16 -5.94
N GLN A 2 -6.72 -16.68 -4.95
CA GLN A 2 -6.26 -16.47 -3.57
C GLN A 2 -5.61 -17.71 -2.94
N THR A 3 -6.14 -18.91 -3.21
CA THR A 3 -5.66 -20.19 -2.65
C THR A 3 -4.26 -20.61 -3.11
N GLN A 4 -3.79 -20.15 -4.28
CA GLN A 4 -2.42 -20.45 -4.74
C GLN A 4 -1.39 -19.59 -4.01
N LEU A 5 -1.72 -18.34 -3.68
CA LEU A 5 -0.80 -17.39 -3.04
C LEU A 5 -0.43 -17.76 -1.61
N VAL A 6 -1.38 -18.34 -0.87
CA VAL A 6 -1.19 -18.75 0.53
C VAL A 6 -0.10 -19.81 0.67
N ASN A 7 0.16 -20.60 -0.37
CA ASN A 7 1.18 -21.65 -0.36
C ASN A 7 2.61 -21.14 -0.57
N PHE A 8 2.77 -19.91 -1.08
CA PHE A 8 4.08 -19.40 -1.51
C PHE A 8 4.72 -18.44 -0.51
N VAL A 9 3.97 -17.98 0.48
CA VAL A 9 4.32 -16.82 1.27
C VAL A 9 4.08 -17.14 2.74
N ALA A 10 5.17 -17.27 3.50
CA ALA A 10 5.09 -17.58 4.92
C ALA A 10 4.26 -16.50 5.66
N PRO A 11 3.30 -16.89 6.51
CA PRO A 11 2.51 -15.94 7.27
C PRO A 11 3.38 -15.04 8.15
N LEU A 12 2.84 -13.89 8.49
CA LEU A 12 3.32 -13.03 9.56
C LEU A 12 2.33 -13.13 10.72
N ASP A 13 2.86 -13.07 11.94
CA ASP A 13 2.08 -13.02 13.18
C ASP A 13 2.05 -11.62 13.78
N GLU A 14 2.96 -10.74 13.35
CA GLU A 14 3.06 -9.34 13.77
C GLU A 14 3.14 -8.41 12.54
N PHE A 15 2.61 -7.19 12.69
CA PHE A 15 2.74 -6.16 11.66
C PHE A 15 4.18 -5.65 11.62
N PRO A 16 4.86 -5.62 10.46
CA PRO A 16 6.25 -5.22 10.38
C PRO A 16 6.50 -3.79 10.87
N ALA A 17 7.60 -3.59 11.59
CA ALA A 17 8.02 -2.27 11.99
C ALA A 17 8.39 -1.38 10.79
N ASN A 18 8.19 -0.07 10.95
CA ASN A 18 8.58 0.94 9.97
C ASN A 18 10.10 0.91 9.73
N HIS A 19 10.52 1.12 8.48
CA HIS A 19 11.93 1.11 8.11
C HIS A 19 12.21 2.00 6.89
N ALA A 20 13.47 2.40 6.73
CA ALA A 20 13.89 3.43 5.78
C ALA A 20 13.89 3.02 4.29
N ARG A 21 13.63 1.74 3.97
CA ARG A 21 13.50 1.23 2.61
C ARG A 21 12.05 0.90 2.27
N TRP A 22 11.78 0.74 0.98
CA TRP A 22 10.50 0.18 0.54
C TRP A 22 10.46 -1.32 0.81
N ASN A 23 9.26 -1.83 1.13
CA ASN A 23 9.00 -3.26 1.14
C ASN A 23 9.25 -3.87 -0.25
N SER A 24 9.78 -5.10 -0.29
CA SER A 24 9.81 -5.90 -1.51
C SER A 24 8.40 -6.38 -1.88
N ASN A 25 8.24 -6.92 -3.09
CA ASN A 25 6.96 -7.51 -3.50
C ASN A 25 6.55 -8.66 -2.58
N GLU A 26 7.51 -9.49 -2.16
CA GLU A 26 7.30 -10.60 -1.23
C GLU A 26 6.83 -10.08 0.14
N GLU A 27 7.44 -9.03 0.67
CA GLU A 27 7.04 -8.44 1.96
C GLU A 27 5.64 -7.84 1.90
N VAL A 28 5.31 -7.11 0.84
CA VAL A 28 3.95 -6.60 0.63
C VAL A 28 2.94 -7.74 0.55
N ALA A 29 3.24 -8.82 -0.18
CA ALA A 29 2.37 -9.99 -0.26
C ALA A 29 2.18 -10.65 1.11
N ARG A 30 3.26 -10.80 1.90
CA ARG A 30 3.19 -11.36 3.26
C ARG A 30 2.25 -10.56 4.15
N ILE A 31 2.38 -9.24 4.14
CA ILE A 31 1.53 -8.34 4.94
C ILE A 31 0.06 -8.49 4.51
N LEU A 32 -0.22 -8.34 3.20
CA LEU A 32 -1.59 -8.35 2.68
C LEU A 32 -2.28 -9.72 2.84
N CYS A 33 -1.56 -10.83 2.64
CA CYS A 33 -2.12 -12.17 2.85
C CYS A 33 -2.36 -12.45 4.34
N SER A 34 -1.48 -11.98 5.22
CA SER A 34 -1.62 -12.20 6.66
C SER A 34 -2.75 -11.36 7.26
N ALA A 35 -2.99 -10.16 6.72
CA ALA A 35 -4.04 -9.24 7.18
C ALA A 35 -5.43 -9.86 7.39
N GLN A 36 -5.79 -10.90 6.63
CA GLN A 36 -7.08 -11.59 6.77
C GLN A 36 -7.25 -12.25 8.15
N ARG A 37 -6.15 -12.65 8.78
CA ARG A 37 -6.12 -13.25 10.13
C ARG A 37 -5.86 -12.22 11.24
N HIS A 38 -5.57 -10.97 10.86
CA HIS A 38 -5.11 -9.92 11.76
C HIS A 38 -5.95 -8.65 11.62
N PRO A 39 -7.25 -8.68 12.00
CA PRO A 39 -8.10 -7.49 11.94
C PRO A 39 -7.58 -6.33 12.80
N GLU A 40 -6.80 -6.61 13.85
CA GLU A 40 -6.16 -5.62 14.71
C GLU A 40 -5.08 -4.77 14.02
N TRP A 41 -4.58 -5.18 12.85
CA TRP A 41 -3.65 -4.37 12.06
C TRP A 41 -4.34 -3.23 11.31
N LEU A 42 -5.68 -3.29 11.18
CA LEU A 42 -6.45 -2.32 10.43
C LEU A 42 -6.57 -1.00 11.20
N CYS A 43 -6.26 0.08 10.51
CA CYS A 43 -6.41 1.44 11.01
C CYS A 43 -7.87 1.90 10.84
N SER A 44 -8.41 2.56 11.87
CA SER A 44 -9.78 3.09 11.87
C SER A 44 -9.87 4.57 11.52
N GLU A 45 -8.73 5.26 11.38
CA GLU A 45 -8.66 6.69 11.10
C GLU A 45 -7.54 7.05 10.12
N VAL A 46 -7.69 8.18 9.43
CA VAL A 46 -6.68 8.73 8.53
C VAL A 46 -5.85 9.74 9.28
N ARG A 47 -4.54 9.51 9.38
CA ARG A 47 -3.61 10.48 9.93
C ARG A 47 -3.27 11.54 8.88
N ALA A 48 -3.37 12.81 9.24
CA ALA A 48 -2.85 13.90 8.43
C ALA A 48 -1.32 13.96 8.54
N PHE A 49 -0.65 14.16 7.41
CA PHE A 49 0.80 14.25 7.29
C PHE A 49 1.56 13.10 7.96
N PRO A 50 1.25 11.83 7.60
CA PRO A 50 1.94 10.68 8.18
C PRO A 50 3.45 10.77 7.91
N PRO A 51 4.29 10.53 8.93
CA PRO A 51 5.73 10.69 8.78
C PRO A 51 6.29 9.78 7.68
N SER A 52 7.38 10.21 7.05
CA SER A 52 8.14 9.36 6.12
C SER A 52 8.43 7.99 6.74
N THR A 53 8.49 6.95 5.92
CA THR A 53 8.70 5.54 6.32
C THR A 53 7.54 4.86 7.05
N SER A 54 6.46 5.58 7.36
CA SER A 54 5.29 4.98 7.98
C SER A 54 4.51 4.06 7.04
N GLN A 55 3.97 2.99 7.59
CA GLN A 55 3.16 2.00 6.91
C GLN A 55 1.85 1.79 7.68
N TRP A 56 0.76 1.64 6.95
CA TRP A 56 -0.58 1.57 7.51
C TRP A 56 -1.40 0.58 6.68
N LEU A 57 -2.37 -0.07 7.31
CA LEU A 57 -3.26 -1.00 6.64
C LEU A 57 -4.71 -0.54 6.83
N PHE A 58 -5.48 -0.53 5.74
CA PHE A 58 -6.86 -0.09 5.74
C PHE A 58 -7.74 -1.14 5.06
N LYS A 59 -9.01 -1.21 5.45
CA LYS A 59 -9.98 -2.03 4.74
C LYS A 59 -10.49 -1.24 3.53
N ARG A 60 -10.42 -1.84 2.33
CA ARG A 60 -10.71 -1.14 1.05
C ARG A 60 -12.12 -0.54 0.94
N LEU A 61 -13.09 -1.04 1.70
CA LEU A 61 -14.52 -0.73 1.58
C LEU A 61 -15.17 -0.44 2.94
N ASP A 62 -14.48 0.27 3.83
CA ASP A 62 -14.99 0.68 5.15
C ASP A 62 -15.45 2.16 5.20
N GLY A 63 -15.30 2.90 4.09
CA GLY A 63 -15.63 4.33 4.03
C GLY A 63 -14.51 5.26 4.48
N ILE A 64 -13.35 4.72 4.88
CA ILE A 64 -12.19 5.52 5.25
C ILE A 64 -11.51 6.05 3.99
N HIS A 65 -11.45 7.37 3.86
CA HIS A 65 -10.80 8.04 2.74
C HIS A 65 -9.28 8.13 2.97
N PHE A 66 -8.59 7.00 3.11
CA PHE A 66 -7.16 6.92 3.47
C PHE A 66 -6.20 7.70 2.55
N LYS A 67 -6.65 8.10 1.37
CA LYS A 67 -5.89 8.98 0.46
C LYS A 67 -5.92 10.45 0.85
N GLN A 68 -6.82 10.87 1.76
CA GLN A 68 -6.92 12.24 2.31
C GLN A 68 -5.91 12.43 3.46
N ASP A 69 -4.63 12.27 3.16
CA ASP A 69 -3.54 12.33 4.14
C ASP A 69 -2.91 13.72 4.30
N GLY A 70 -3.54 14.75 3.74
CA GLY A 70 -3.09 16.14 3.85
C GLY A 70 -1.95 16.54 2.91
N TYR A 71 -1.25 15.58 2.29
CA TYR A 71 -0.14 15.90 1.40
C TYR A 71 -0.59 16.40 0.02
N GLU A 72 0.22 17.29 -0.56
CA GLU A 72 0.08 17.71 -1.95
C GLU A 72 0.79 16.75 -2.91
N TRP A 73 -0.01 16.13 -3.77
CA TRP A 73 0.45 15.16 -4.77
C TRP A 73 0.50 15.78 -6.17
N LYS A 74 1.46 15.36 -6.99
CA LYS A 74 1.58 15.82 -8.38
C LYS A 74 0.28 15.55 -9.13
N ARG A 75 -0.20 16.54 -9.87
CA ARG A 75 -1.40 16.44 -10.72
C ARG A 75 -1.01 16.10 -12.16
N ARG A 76 -1.97 15.60 -12.93
CA ARG A 76 -1.82 15.43 -14.38
C ARG A 76 -1.65 16.83 -15.03
N LYS A 77 -0.85 16.93 -16.10
CA LYS A 77 -0.43 18.20 -16.73
C LYS A 77 -1.59 19.15 -17.05
N GLU A 78 -2.74 18.59 -17.43
CA GLU A 78 -3.93 19.34 -17.87
C GLU A 78 -5.15 19.06 -16.99
N GLY A 79 -4.97 18.38 -15.85
CA GLY A 79 -6.07 17.87 -15.04
C GLY A 79 -6.00 18.31 -13.59
N LYS A 80 -7.17 18.51 -12.99
CA LYS A 80 -7.28 18.64 -11.52
C LYS A 80 -7.00 17.32 -10.79
N LEU A 81 -6.92 16.19 -11.50
CA LEU A 81 -6.72 14.88 -10.91
C LEU A 81 -5.25 14.64 -10.52
N ILE A 82 -5.05 13.97 -9.39
CA ILE A 82 -3.73 13.48 -8.98
C ILE A 82 -3.21 12.49 -10.02
N ARG A 83 -1.91 12.61 -10.34
CA ARG A 83 -1.21 11.65 -11.18
C ARG A 83 -0.89 10.42 -10.33
N GLU A 84 -1.76 9.42 -10.44
CA GLU A 84 -1.52 8.07 -9.94
C GLU A 84 -0.95 7.20 -11.06
N ASP A 85 0.23 6.62 -10.83
CA ASP A 85 0.84 5.64 -11.71
C ASP A 85 0.48 4.24 -11.18
N HIS A 86 -0.31 3.49 -11.94
CA HIS A 86 -0.78 2.16 -11.57
C HIS A 86 0.22 1.09 -12.00
N VAL A 87 0.48 0.14 -11.12
CA VAL A 87 1.46 -0.93 -11.35
C VAL A 87 0.85 -2.31 -11.07
N LYS A 88 1.39 -3.32 -11.76
CA LYS A 88 1.16 -4.74 -11.45
C LYS A 88 2.50 -5.35 -11.06
N LEU A 89 2.55 -6.01 -9.92
CA LEU A 89 3.77 -6.57 -9.35
C LEU A 89 3.66 -8.09 -9.26
N LYS A 90 4.80 -8.72 -9.48
CA LYS A 90 4.93 -10.18 -9.47
C LYS A 90 5.56 -10.66 -8.18
N VAL A 91 5.03 -11.75 -7.66
CA VAL A 91 5.60 -12.55 -6.57
C VAL A 91 5.83 -13.93 -7.16
N GLN A 92 7.08 -14.43 -7.11
CA GLN A 92 7.45 -15.72 -7.70
C GLN A 92 6.98 -15.89 -9.16
N LYS A 93 7.14 -14.83 -9.98
CA LYS A 93 6.73 -14.75 -11.40
C LYS A 93 5.23 -14.68 -11.68
N CYS A 94 4.37 -14.73 -10.66
CA CYS A 94 2.92 -14.59 -10.78
C CYS A 94 2.48 -13.14 -10.47
N GLU A 95 1.68 -12.52 -11.34
CA GLU A 95 1.07 -11.22 -11.05
C GLU A 95 0.12 -11.36 -9.84
N THR A 96 0.45 -10.67 -8.75
CA THR A 96 -0.16 -10.92 -7.43
C THR A 96 -0.67 -9.64 -6.79
N ILE A 97 0.07 -8.55 -6.95
CA ILE A 97 -0.19 -7.28 -6.28
C ILE A 97 -0.48 -6.23 -7.34
N ALA A 98 -1.56 -5.49 -7.16
CA ALA A 98 -1.77 -4.21 -7.81
C ALA A 98 -1.29 -3.08 -6.89
N GLY A 99 -0.84 -1.99 -7.48
CA GLY A 99 -0.44 -0.80 -6.73
C GLY A 99 -0.76 0.51 -7.42
N SER A 100 -0.77 1.58 -6.63
CA SER A 100 -0.89 2.96 -7.08
C SER A 100 0.20 3.80 -6.42
N TYR A 101 1.03 4.44 -7.24
CA TYR A 101 2.15 5.28 -6.81
C TYR A 101 1.86 6.74 -7.10
N VAL A 102 2.15 7.60 -6.13
CA VAL A 102 2.06 9.06 -6.28
C VAL A 102 3.35 9.72 -5.81
N HIS A 103 3.70 10.79 -6.50
CA HIS A 103 4.86 11.64 -6.20
C HIS A 103 4.38 12.93 -5.55
N SER A 104 5.08 13.40 -4.52
CA SER A 104 4.78 14.71 -3.92
C SER A 104 4.97 15.84 -4.93
N ALA A 105 4.10 16.86 -4.84
CA ALA A 105 4.25 18.11 -5.57
C ALA A 105 5.31 19.04 -4.95
N VAL A 106 5.62 18.85 -3.66
CA VAL A 106 6.47 19.76 -2.87
C VAL A 106 7.86 19.18 -2.66
N VAL A 107 7.97 17.91 -2.25
CA VAL A 107 9.24 17.27 -1.89
C VAL A 107 9.58 16.17 -2.90
N PRO A 108 10.57 16.36 -3.81
CA PRO A 108 10.83 15.39 -4.88
C PRO A 108 11.13 13.96 -4.44
N SER A 109 11.68 13.79 -3.23
CA SER A 109 11.99 12.47 -2.65
C SER A 109 10.82 11.83 -1.90
N PHE A 110 9.71 12.54 -1.70
CA PHE A 110 8.56 12.03 -0.95
C PHE A 110 7.52 11.41 -1.88
N HIS A 111 7.12 10.19 -1.53
CA HIS A 111 6.25 9.34 -2.34
C HIS A 111 5.30 8.57 -1.43
N ARG A 112 4.13 8.23 -1.96
CA ARG A 112 3.23 7.26 -1.33
C ARG A 112 2.97 6.11 -2.30
N ARG A 113 2.99 4.90 -1.76
CA ARG A 113 2.68 3.66 -2.49
C ARG A 113 1.56 2.94 -1.76
N ILE A 114 0.51 2.61 -2.50
CA ILE A 114 -0.63 1.84 -2.01
C ILE A 114 -0.62 0.51 -2.74
N TYR A 115 -0.89 -0.58 -2.03
CA TYR A 115 -0.87 -1.94 -2.55
C TYR A 115 -2.14 -2.69 -2.17
N TRP A 116 -2.58 -3.58 -3.04
CA TRP A 116 -3.66 -4.53 -2.76
C TRP A 116 -3.44 -5.81 -3.57
N LEU A 117 -3.96 -6.93 -3.07
CA LEU A 117 -3.94 -8.19 -3.82
C LEU A 117 -4.89 -8.07 -5.02
N PHE A 118 -4.56 -8.73 -6.14
CA PHE A 118 -5.55 -8.92 -7.20
C PHE A 118 -6.74 -9.72 -6.66
N ASP A 119 -7.94 -9.30 -7.06
CA ASP A 119 -9.18 -10.05 -6.84
C ASP A 119 -9.17 -11.36 -7.66
#